data_AF-A0A7Z0WNQ3-F1
#
_entry.id   AF-A0A7Z0WNQ3-F1
#
_cell.length_a   1.000
_cell.length_b   1.000
_cell.length_c   1.000
_cell.angle_alpha   90.00
_cell.angle_beta   90.00
_cell.angle_gamma   90.00
#
_symmetry.space_group_name_H-M   'P 1'
#
loop_
_entity.id
_entity.type
_entity.pdbx_description
1 polymer ?
#
loop_
_entity_poly.entity_id
_entity_poly.type
_entity_poly.pdbx_seq_one_letter_code
_entity_poly.pdbx_strand_id
1 'polypeptide(L)'
;MGRLGGDRQAGVLGPAQPQEVPAGGVRHGLGLGTRAGAGRALRPVRSAVGRGGGARGVTGGRRRRPGLEPGRGRPVAGPRPRPARPRRPRHRRHRAGRAGPPGDPPRPLIDPFAYEQETVMSSPVPHTVLLAAPRSFCAGVERAIEIVEHALRRHGAPVYVRKQIVHNTHVVAELEERGAVFVEELDEVPAGATVVFSAHGVSPAVRADGEHRGLDVIDATCPLVTKVHTEARRFAARGDTVLLIGHGGHEEVEGTLGEAPERTVLVEDVAAAHSVEVPDPERVSYLTQTTLAVDETVEIVSVLRQRFPALRGPASDDICYATTNRQEALSAVAREADLVLVVGSANSSNSVRLVELARRGGTPAYLVDDASAIRAEWLDGVSVVGLTAGASAPPRLVDEVIAALGPVEVVERTTATETVHFTLPLAVRP
;
A
#
# COMPACT_ATOMS: atom_id res chain seq x y z
N MET A 1 -8.96 82.83 8.97
CA MET A 1 -10.17 82.22 8.36
C MET A 1 -9.81 80.79 7.99
N GLY A 2 -10.37 79.71 8.52
CA GLY A 2 -11.38 79.48 9.55
C GLY A 2 -11.62 77.96 9.69
N ARG A 3 -11.49 77.47 10.94
CA ARG A 3 -12.28 76.43 11.66
C ARG A 3 -12.42 75.00 11.07
N LEU A 4 -11.90 73.96 11.74
CA LEU A 4 -12.45 73.16 12.90
C LEU A 4 -13.57 72.19 12.46
N GLY A 5 -13.39 70.86 12.55
CA GLY A 5 -13.79 69.99 13.68
C GLY A 5 -14.92 69.05 13.21
N GLY A 6 -15.12 67.80 13.68
CA GLY A 6 -14.53 67.07 14.78
C GLY A 6 -14.96 65.59 14.80
N ASP A 7 -14.29 64.89 15.71
CA ASP A 7 -14.60 63.68 16.50
C ASP A 7 -15.48 62.53 16.00
N ARG A 8 -14.84 61.37 16.04
CA ARG A 8 -15.41 60.02 16.14
C ARG A 8 -15.84 59.76 17.59
N GLN A 9 -17.05 59.27 17.80
CA GLN A 9 -17.40 58.51 19.00
C GLN A 9 -17.94 57.13 18.63
N ALA A 10 -17.44 56.14 19.36
CA ALA A 10 -17.75 54.73 19.26
C ALA A 10 -19.14 54.44 19.86
N GLY A 11 -19.97 53.70 19.12
CA GLY A 11 -21.18 53.07 19.62
C GLY A 11 -21.00 51.56 19.62
N VAL A 12 -21.01 50.97 20.82
CA VAL A 12 -21.02 49.53 21.08
C VAL A 12 -22.39 48.96 20.68
N LEU A 13 -22.42 47.97 19.79
CA LEU A 13 -23.61 47.18 19.49
C LEU A 13 -23.37 45.73 19.94
N GLY A 14 -24.23 45.28 20.87
CA GLY A 14 -24.23 43.94 21.46
C GLY A 14 -24.75 42.84 20.53
N PRO A 15 -24.70 41.57 20.98
CA PRO A 15 -24.87 40.41 20.11
C PRO A 15 -26.35 40.20 19.70
N ALA A 16 -26.55 39.97 18.40
CA ALA A 16 -27.83 39.60 17.81
C ALA A 16 -28.22 38.16 18.19
N GLN A 17 -29.48 37.98 18.58
CA GLN A 17 -30.07 36.67 18.88
C GLN A 17 -30.42 35.89 17.59
N PRO A 18 -30.34 34.54 17.62
CA PRO A 18 -30.63 33.71 16.46
C PRO A 18 -32.14 33.56 16.22
N GLN A 19 -32.55 33.70 14.95
CA GLN A 19 -33.89 33.39 14.49
C GLN A 19 -34.06 31.89 14.23
N GLU A 20 -35.12 31.32 14.81
CA GLU A 20 -35.57 29.94 14.62
C GLU A 20 -36.11 29.72 13.19
N VAL A 21 -35.67 28.63 12.56
CA VAL A 21 -36.19 28.14 11.27
C VAL A 21 -36.98 26.85 11.54
N PRO A 22 -38.22 26.70 11.04
CA PRO A 22 -39.05 25.55 11.36
C PRO A 22 -38.62 24.28 10.62
N ALA A 23 -38.69 23.16 11.33
CA ALA A 23 -38.34 21.82 10.87
C ALA A 23 -39.31 21.30 9.78
N GLY A 24 -38.80 21.11 8.57
CA GLY A 24 -39.46 20.38 7.49
C GLY A 24 -39.03 18.91 7.49
N GLY A 25 -39.91 18.02 7.93
CA GLY A 25 -39.71 16.58 7.84
C GLY A 25 -39.96 16.07 6.42
N VAL A 26 -38.99 15.35 5.86
CA VAL A 26 -39.17 14.56 4.62
C VAL A 26 -39.02 13.08 4.97
N ARG A 27 -40.14 12.36 4.92
CA ARG A 27 -40.22 10.90 4.99
C ARG A 27 -39.91 10.34 3.59
N HIS A 28 -38.86 9.53 3.45
CA HIS A 28 -38.72 8.61 2.31
C HIS A 28 -39.26 7.24 2.70
N GLY A 29 -40.47 6.94 2.24
CA GLY A 29 -41.08 5.61 2.26
C GLY A 29 -40.70 4.82 1.02
N LEU A 30 -40.14 3.64 1.23
CA LEU A 30 -39.90 2.60 0.24
C LEU A 30 -41.23 2.11 -0.36
N GLY A 31 -41.32 2.09 -1.69
CA GLY A 31 -42.44 1.52 -2.45
C GLY A 31 -41.94 0.54 -3.48
N LEU A 32 -41.95 -0.75 -3.13
CA LEU A 32 -41.84 -1.88 -4.04
C LEU A 32 -43.05 -1.88 -4.99
N GLY A 33 -42.79 -1.91 -6.29
CA GLY A 33 -43.83 -1.97 -7.32
C GLY A 33 -43.36 -2.79 -8.52
N THR A 34 -43.60 -4.11 -8.45
CA THR A 34 -43.50 -5.04 -9.57
C THR A 34 -44.53 -4.69 -10.66
N ARG A 35 -44.09 -4.48 -11.90
CA ARG A 35 -44.94 -4.69 -13.08
C ARG A 35 -44.16 -5.33 -14.22
N ALA A 36 -44.58 -6.54 -14.55
CA ALA A 36 -44.28 -7.24 -15.78
C ALA A 36 -44.85 -6.48 -16.99
N GLY A 37 -44.08 -6.44 -18.07
CA GLY A 37 -44.48 -5.92 -19.36
C GLY A 37 -43.74 -6.67 -20.46
N ALA A 38 -44.46 -7.57 -21.13
CA ALA A 38 -44.01 -8.31 -22.29
C ALA A 38 -43.77 -7.37 -23.50
N GLY A 39 -42.71 -7.63 -24.29
CA GLY A 39 -42.42 -6.83 -25.47
C GLY A 39 -41.28 -7.37 -26.34
N ARG A 40 -41.65 -8.32 -27.21
CA ARG A 40 -41.11 -8.58 -28.56
C ARG A 40 -39.59 -8.49 -28.85
N ALA A 41 -39.01 -9.67 -29.06
CA ALA A 41 -38.13 -10.10 -30.16
C ALA A 41 -37.38 -9.04 -30.99
N LEU A 42 -36.05 -9.07 -30.91
CA LEU A 42 -35.13 -8.65 -31.96
C LEU A 42 -34.23 -9.83 -32.35
N ARG A 43 -34.35 -10.26 -33.62
CA ARG A 43 -33.47 -11.24 -34.26
C ARG A 43 -32.14 -10.57 -34.66
N PRO A 44 -31.03 -11.32 -34.67
CA PRO A 44 -29.72 -10.80 -35.08
C PRO A 44 -29.62 -10.69 -36.60
N VAL A 45 -29.04 -9.58 -37.06
CA VAL A 45 -28.65 -9.37 -38.47
C VAL A 45 -27.40 -10.19 -38.74
N ARG A 46 -27.51 -11.16 -39.66
CA ARG A 46 -26.38 -11.82 -40.32
C ARG A 46 -25.96 -10.96 -41.51
N SER A 47 -24.69 -10.59 -41.61
CA SER A 47 -24.05 -10.20 -42.86
C SER A 47 -23.05 -11.28 -43.26
N ALA A 48 -23.16 -11.71 -44.52
CA ALA A 48 -22.36 -12.75 -45.13
C ALA A 48 -21.53 -12.16 -46.28
N VAL A 49 -20.23 -12.48 -46.26
CA VAL A 49 -19.36 -12.83 -47.39
C VAL A 49 -19.12 -11.81 -48.52
N GLY A 50 -17.84 -11.45 -48.66
CA GLY A 50 -17.21 -11.07 -49.93
C GLY A 50 -15.74 -11.51 -49.93
N ARG A 51 -15.42 -12.51 -50.77
CA ARG A 51 -14.07 -13.06 -51.02
C ARG A 51 -13.35 -12.30 -52.13
N GLY A 52 -12.02 -12.34 -52.08
CA GLY A 52 -11.09 -12.13 -53.22
C GLY A 52 -9.93 -11.22 -52.81
N GLY A 53 -8.64 -11.54 -52.93
CA GLY A 53 -7.95 -12.66 -53.57
C GLY A 53 -6.68 -12.15 -54.25
N GLY A 54 -5.50 -12.53 -53.72
CA GLY A 54 -4.19 -12.60 -54.38
C GLY A 54 -3.48 -11.28 -54.77
N ALA A 55 -2.17 -11.18 -54.97
CA ALA A 55 -0.94 -11.83 -54.50
C ALA A 55 0.21 -11.28 -55.39
N ARG A 56 1.44 -11.23 -54.82
CA ARG A 56 2.77 -11.08 -55.48
C ARG A 56 3.14 -9.66 -55.96
N GLY A 57 4.36 -9.16 -55.82
CA GLY A 57 5.59 -9.72 -55.24
C GLY A 57 6.83 -8.88 -55.64
N VAL A 58 7.82 -8.88 -54.73
CA VAL A 58 9.28 -8.86 -54.94
C VAL A 58 9.97 -7.62 -55.55
N THR A 59 10.87 -7.02 -54.75
CA THR A 59 12.33 -6.83 -54.94
C THR A 59 12.78 -5.81 -53.88
N GLY A 60 13.80 -6.00 -53.04
CA GLY A 60 15.16 -6.43 -53.31
C GLY A 60 16.08 -5.22 -53.08
N GLY A 61 16.67 -5.07 -51.89
CA GLY A 61 17.51 -3.91 -51.58
C GLY A 61 18.40 -4.08 -50.35
N ARG A 62 19.52 -4.81 -50.51
CA ARG A 62 20.65 -4.84 -49.57
C ARG A 62 21.37 -3.49 -49.55
N ARG A 63 21.58 -2.88 -48.37
CA ARG A 63 22.66 -1.91 -48.09
C ARG A 63 23.19 -2.19 -46.67
N ARG A 64 24.31 -2.92 -46.56
CA ARG A 64 25.68 -2.43 -46.28
C ARG A 64 25.79 -1.60 -44.99
N ARG A 65 26.37 -2.25 -43.96
CA ARG A 65 26.99 -1.68 -42.76
C ARG A 65 28.15 -0.73 -43.12
N PRO A 66 28.50 0.19 -42.23
CA PRO A 66 29.92 0.49 -41.99
C PRO A 66 30.29 0.55 -40.49
N GLY A 67 31.51 0.10 -40.20
CA GLY A 67 32.40 0.73 -39.22
C GLY A 67 32.33 0.27 -37.76
N LEU A 68 33.07 -0.78 -37.43
CA LEU A 68 33.59 -1.02 -36.07
C LEU A 68 35.02 -0.46 -36.02
N GLU A 69 35.24 0.56 -35.19
CA GLU A 69 36.58 0.98 -34.74
C GLU A 69 36.87 0.37 -33.36
N PRO A 70 38.08 -0.14 -33.11
CA PRO A 70 38.47 -0.68 -31.80
C PRO A 70 39.31 0.32 -31.01
N GLY A 71 39.00 0.48 -29.71
CA GLY A 71 39.99 0.97 -28.77
C GLY A 71 39.42 1.69 -27.55
N ARG A 72 39.61 1.11 -26.37
CA ARG A 72 40.58 1.58 -25.35
C ARG A 72 40.30 0.94 -23.98
N GLY A 73 41.29 0.20 -23.50
CA GLY A 73 41.80 0.27 -22.13
C GLY A 73 40.91 -0.20 -20.97
N ARG A 74 41.05 -1.48 -20.59
CA ARG A 74 40.90 -1.91 -19.19
C ARG A 74 42.09 -1.43 -18.36
N PRO A 75 41.93 -0.84 -17.17
CA PRO A 75 43.00 -0.76 -16.19
C PRO A 75 43.04 -2.04 -15.35
N VAL A 76 44.25 -2.60 -15.26
CA VAL A 76 44.64 -3.71 -14.39
C VAL A 76 44.82 -3.19 -12.97
N ALA A 77 44.10 -3.76 -11.99
CA ALA A 77 44.29 -3.47 -10.58
C ALA A 77 45.42 -4.34 -10.00
N GLY A 78 46.52 -3.69 -9.60
CA GLY A 78 47.64 -4.28 -8.86
C GLY A 78 47.35 -4.44 -7.34
N PRO A 79 48.22 -5.16 -6.60
CA PRO A 79 47.82 -5.93 -5.43
C PRO A 79 47.87 -5.17 -4.09
N ARG A 80 47.04 -5.66 -3.15
CA ARG A 80 46.92 -5.25 -1.74
C ARG A 80 48.20 -5.53 -0.93
N PRO A 81 48.55 -4.67 0.05
CA PRO A 81 49.42 -5.05 1.15
C PRO A 81 48.74 -4.95 2.54
N ARG A 82 48.93 -5.98 3.37
CA ARG A 82 48.85 -5.99 4.85
C ARG A 82 49.78 -7.11 5.35
N PRO A 83 50.23 -7.17 6.62
CA PRO A 83 50.18 -6.17 7.70
C PRO A 83 51.55 -5.98 8.41
N ALA A 84 51.66 -4.99 9.31
CA ALA A 84 52.75 -4.91 10.29
C ALA A 84 52.21 -4.74 11.72
N ARG A 85 52.58 -5.67 12.62
CA ARG A 85 52.52 -5.54 14.09
C ARG A 85 53.93 -5.21 14.59
N PRO A 86 54.10 -4.33 15.59
CA PRO A 86 54.62 -4.77 16.91
C PRO A 86 54.07 -3.88 18.07
N ARG A 87 54.28 -4.02 19.39
CA ARG A 87 54.93 -4.94 20.34
C ARG A 87 54.42 -4.53 21.76
N ARG A 88 54.39 -5.47 22.71
CA ARG A 88 54.20 -5.24 24.17
C ARG A 88 55.48 -4.73 24.86
N PRO A 89 55.38 -4.11 26.05
CA PRO A 89 56.31 -4.36 27.17
C PRO A 89 55.54 -4.72 28.46
N ARG A 90 55.77 -5.87 29.13
CA ARG A 90 56.82 -6.27 30.09
C ARG A 90 56.85 -5.51 31.43
N HIS A 91 56.34 -6.22 32.45
CA HIS A 91 56.73 -6.37 33.87
C HIS A 91 57.57 -5.31 34.60
N ARG A 92 57.12 -5.00 35.84
CA ARG A 92 58.02 -4.74 36.99
C ARG A 92 57.60 -5.57 38.21
N ARG A 93 58.58 -6.20 38.83
CA ARG A 93 58.55 -6.86 40.16
C ARG A 93 59.03 -5.87 41.23
N HIS A 94 58.64 -6.11 42.49
CA HIS A 94 59.33 -5.87 43.78
C HIS A 94 58.23 -5.77 44.88
N ARG A 95 58.33 -6.22 46.14
CA ARG A 95 59.26 -7.02 46.96
C ARG A 95 58.47 -7.31 48.28
N ALA A 96 58.82 -8.36 49.01
CA ALA A 96 58.16 -8.82 50.23
C ALA A 96 58.45 -8.00 51.50
N GLY A 97 57.56 -8.08 52.51
CA GLY A 97 57.98 -8.10 53.93
C GLY A 97 57.06 -7.47 55.01
N ARG A 98 56.48 -8.35 55.84
CA ARG A 98 56.25 -8.28 57.32
C ARG A 98 54.94 -7.76 57.94
N ALA A 99 54.33 -8.70 58.69
CA ALA A 99 53.76 -8.68 60.06
C ALA A 99 52.65 -7.66 60.43
N GLY A 100 51.48 -8.17 60.83
CA GLY A 100 50.34 -7.40 61.32
C GLY A 100 50.18 -7.36 62.85
N PRO A 101 49.14 -6.65 63.34
CA PRO A 101 48.53 -6.84 64.66
C PRO A 101 47.04 -7.26 64.56
N PRO A 102 46.37 -7.62 65.68
CA PRO A 102 45.17 -8.46 65.66
C PRO A 102 43.84 -7.68 65.74
N GLY A 103 42.79 -8.30 65.16
CA GLY A 103 41.45 -8.37 65.75
C GLY A 103 40.42 -7.29 65.37
N ASP A 104 39.66 -7.54 64.30
CA ASP A 104 38.29 -7.04 64.13
C ASP A 104 37.32 -8.26 64.16
N PRO A 105 36.12 -8.14 64.77
CA PRO A 105 35.16 -9.23 64.84
C PRO A 105 34.59 -9.56 63.44
N PRO A 106 34.14 -10.81 63.19
CA PRO A 106 33.70 -11.22 61.87
C PRO A 106 32.45 -10.46 61.44
N ARG A 107 32.52 -9.82 60.28
CA ARG A 107 31.34 -9.41 59.51
C ARG A 107 30.53 -10.67 59.18
N PRO A 108 29.18 -10.61 59.18
CA PRO A 108 28.36 -11.77 58.88
C PRO A 108 28.74 -12.33 57.51
N LEU A 109 28.94 -13.65 57.47
CA LEU A 109 29.07 -14.44 56.25
C LEU A 109 27.83 -14.17 55.39
N ILE A 110 28.02 -13.43 54.30
CA ILE A 110 27.05 -13.39 53.22
C ILE A 110 27.01 -14.81 52.66
N ASP A 111 25.85 -15.43 52.79
CA ASP A 111 25.57 -16.74 52.22
C ASP A 111 25.78 -16.69 50.70
N PRO A 112 26.75 -17.43 50.12
CA PRO A 112 26.95 -17.47 48.67
C PRO A 112 25.83 -18.23 47.94
N PHE A 113 24.82 -18.74 48.66
CA PHE A 113 23.63 -19.40 48.16
C PHE A 113 22.31 -18.72 48.55
N ALA A 114 22.35 -17.47 49.01
CA ALA A 114 21.15 -16.63 49.00
C ALA A 114 20.80 -16.32 47.54
N TYR A 115 20.01 -17.19 46.93
CA TYR A 115 19.26 -16.91 45.72
C TYR A 115 18.37 -15.70 46.05
N GLU A 116 18.88 -14.50 45.76
CA GLU A 116 18.02 -13.36 45.50
C GLU A 116 17.11 -13.84 44.36
N GLN A 117 15.85 -14.12 44.69
CA GLN A 117 14.79 -13.95 43.72
C GLN A 117 14.84 -12.46 43.37
N GLU A 118 15.70 -12.11 42.43
CA GLU A 118 15.38 -11.07 41.48
C GLU A 118 14.01 -11.49 40.97
N THR A 119 12.98 -10.84 41.50
CA THR A 119 11.71 -10.69 40.81
C THR A 119 12.12 -10.17 39.46
N VAL A 120 12.27 -11.08 38.49
CA VAL A 120 12.22 -10.76 37.08
C VAL A 120 10.90 -10.02 36.99
N MET A 121 10.96 -8.69 36.98
CA MET A 121 9.84 -7.87 36.57
C MET A 121 9.65 -8.28 35.13
N SER A 122 8.85 -9.34 34.94
CA SER A 122 8.27 -9.70 33.67
C SER A 122 7.76 -8.38 33.13
N SER A 123 8.30 -7.91 32.01
CA SER A 123 7.64 -6.84 31.25
C SER A 123 6.16 -7.17 31.25
N PRO A 124 5.28 -6.22 31.61
CA PRO A 124 3.86 -6.50 31.69
C PRO A 124 3.44 -7.03 30.33
N VAL A 125 3.07 -8.31 30.29
CA VAL A 125 2.49 -8.92 29.12
C VAL A 125 1.16 -8.19 28.91
N PRO A 126 0.85 -7.72 27.69
CA PRO A 126 -0.43 -7.05 27.44
C PRO A 126 -1.58 -7.88 27.99
N HIS A 127 -2.52 -7.25 28.66
CA HIS A 127 -3.67 -7.97 29.21
C HIS A 127 -4.77 -8.15 28.17
N THR A 128 -4.86 -7.23 27.21
CA THR A 128 -5.91 -7.20 26.20
C THR A 128 -5.35 -6.88 24.82
N VAL A 129 -5.84 -7.59 23.81
CA VAL A 129 -5.69 -7.27 22.39
C VAL A 129 -7.04 -6.80 21.85
N LEU A 130 -7.11 -5.54 21.41
CA LEU A 130 -8.25 -5.00 20.66
C LEU A 130 -8.03 -5.28 19.17
N LEU A 131 -8.77 -6.25 18.64
CA LEU A 131 -8.59 -6.73 17.29
C LEU A 131 -9.53 -6.02 16.32
N ALA A 132 -8.99 -5.28 15.36
CA ALA A 132 -9.77 -4.55 14.38
C ALA A 132 -10.43 -5.49 13.36
N ALA A 133 -11.70 -5.24 13.00
CA ALA A 133 -12.39 -5.92 11.91
C ALA A 133 -13.18 -4.92 11.03
N PRO A 134 -12.98 -4.93 9.69
CA PRO A 134 -12.20 -5.90 8.91
C PRO A 134 -10.67 -5.66 8.96
N ARG A 135 -9.91 -6.72 8.65
CA ARG A 135 -8.44 -6.77 8.59
C ARG A 135 -8.00 -7.84 7.59
N SER A 136 -6.70 -7.93 7.29
CA SER A 136 -6.12 -8.96 6.41
C SER A 136 -6.68 -8.91 4.98
N PHE A 137 -6.66 -10.02 4.24
CA PHE A 137 -6.97 -10.07 2.81
C PHE A 137 -8.26 -9.35 2.41
N CYS A 138 -8.20 -8.62 1.29
CA CYS A 138 -9.38 -8.13 0.58
C CYS A 138 -9.66 -8.99 -0.66
N ALA A 139 -10.84 -8.83 -1.26
CA ALA A 139 -11.27 -9.62 -2.41
C ALA A 139 -10.32 -9.54 -3.62
N GLY A 140 -9.64 -8.40 -3.81
CA GLY A 140 -8.65 -8.22 -4.87
C GLY A 140 -7.38 -9.05 -4.65
N VAL A 141 -6.92 -9.11 -3.40
CA VAL A 141 -5.73 -9.87 -3.00
C VAL A 141 -6.00 -11.37 -3.05
N GLU A 142 -7.12 -11.84 -2.48
CA GLU A 142 -7.51 -13.26 -2.55
C GLU A 142 -7.57 -13.74 -3.99
N ARG A 143 -8.27 -12.98 -4.86
CA ARG A 143 -8.33 -13.26 -6.29
C ARG A 143 -6.95 -13.35 -6.94
N ALA A 144 -6.04 -12.42 -6.62
CA ALA A 144 -4.72 -12.38 -7.26
C ALA A 144 -3.85 -13.57 -6.85
N ILE A 145 -3.87 -13.95 -5.57
CA ILE A 145 -3.19 -15.14 -5.06
C ILE A 145 -3.77 -16.38 -5.75
N GLU A 146 -5.10 -16.56 -5.74
CA GLU A 146 -5.77 -17.68 -6.38
C GLU A 146 -5.40 -17.81 -7.87
N ILE A 147 -5.30 -16.69 -8.61
CA ILE A 147 -4.89 -16.71 -10.02
C ILE A 147 -3.52 -17.38 -10.20
N VAL A 148 -2.52 -17.01 -9.38
CA VAL A 148 -1.18 -17.60 -9.46
C VAL A 148 -1.25 -19.08 -9.09
N GLU A 149 -1.99 -19.44 -8.04
CA GLU A 149 -2.13 -20.83 -7.65
C GLU A 149 -2.80 -21.71 -8.73
N HIS A 150 -3.85 -21.20 -9.37
CA HIS A 150 -4.55 -21.89 -10.45
C HIS A 150 -3.67 -21.98 -11.70
N ALA A 151 -2.90 -20.94 -12.01
CA ALA A 151 -1.92 -20.98 -13.08
C ALA A 151 -0.87 -22.07 -12.81
N LEU A 152 -0.31 -22.16 -11.59
CA LEU A 152 0.63 -23.21 -11.20
C LEU A 152 0.01 -24.61 -11.30
N ARG A 153 -1.24 -24.79 -10.85
CA ARG A 153 -1.96 -26.07 -10.97
C ARG A 153 -2.18 -26.49 -12.42
N ARG A 154 -2.46 -25.53 -13.32
CA ARG A 154 -2.82 -25.80 -14.72
C ARG A 154 -1.61 -25.96 -15.63
N HIS A 155 -0.58 -25.14 -15.44
CA HIS A 155 0.58 -25.05 -16.34
C HIS A 155 1.83 -25.75 -15.76
N GLY A 156 1.84 -26.04 -14.46
CA GLY A 156 3.05 -26.48 -13.75
C GLY A 156 4.03 -25.34 -13.50
N ALA A 157 5.12 -25.63 -12.81
CA ALA A 157 6.20 -24.66 -12.58
C ALA A 157 7.18 -24.62 -13.77
N PRO A 158 7.78 -23.45 -14.10
CA PRO A 158 7.55 -22.16 -13.46
C PRO A 158 6.34 -21.40 -14.05
N VAL A 159 5.66 -20.63 -13.20
CA VAL A 159 4.76 -19.53 -13.63
C VAL A 159 5.43 -18.21 -13.28
N TYR A 160 5.61 -17.33 -14.27
CA TYR A 160 6.23 -16.03 -14.02
C TYR A 160 5.19 -15.04 -13.52
N VAL A 161 5.60 -14.13 -12.63
CA VAL A 161 4.75 -13.03 -12.16
C VAL A 161 5.53 -11.74 -12.31
N ARG A 162 4.97 -10.75 -13.00
CA ARG A 162 5.62 -9.43 -13.15
C ARG A 162 5.38 -8.61 -11.90
N LYS A 163 6.47 -8.19 -11.25
CA LYS A 163 6.52 -7.63 -9.89
C LYS A 163 5.89 -8.59 -8.89
N GLN A 164 5.84 -8.22 -7.61
CA GLN A 164 5.16 -9.03 -6.60
C GLN A 164 3.65 -9.07 -6.89
N ILE A 165 3.02 -10.26 -6.73
CA ILE A 165 1.57 -10.43 -6.98
C ILE A 165 0.74 -9.49 -6.10
N VAL A 166 1.21 -9.33 -4.85
CA VAL A 166 0.75 -8.40 -3.81
C VAL A 166 1.96 -8.00 -2.97
N HIS A 167 1.92 -6.85 -2.31
CA HIS A 167 3.00 -6.40 -1.41
C HIS A 167 2.92 -7.09 -0.05
N ASN A 168 3.32 -8.36 0.01
CA ASN A 168 3.56 -9.09 1.26
C ASN A 168 4.64 -10.15 1.08
N THR A 169 5.70 -10.06 1.88
CA THR A 169 6.89 -10.91 1.78
C THR A 169 6.58 -12.40 2.01
N HIS A 170 5.69 -12.73 2.95
CA HIS A 170 5.30 -14.11 3.23
C HIS A 170 4.48 -14.71 2.08
N VAL A 171 3.52 -13.98 1.52
CA VAL A 171 2.75 -14.44 0.35
C VAL A 171 3.67 -14.70 -0.85
N VAL A 172 4.63 -13.80 -1.09
CA VAL A 172 5.63 -13.96 -2.16
C VAL A 172 6.44 -15.23 -1.94
N ALA A 173 7.03 -15.42 -0.76
CA ALA A 173 7.83 -16.60 -0.44
C ALA A 173 7.02 -17.90 -0.59
N GLU A 174 5.78 -17.94 -0.09
CA GLU A 174 4.90 -19.12 -0.22
C GLU A 174 4.61 -19.48 -1.69
N LEU A 175 4.47 -18.49 -2.57
CA LEU A 175 4.26 -18.73 -4.00
C LEU A 175 5.54 -19.14 -4.72
N GLU A 176 6.70 -18.59 -4.34
CA GLU A 176 8.01 -19.02 -4.84
C GLU A 176 8.29 -20.49 -4.51
N GLU A 177 8.01 -20.90 -3.27
CA GLU A 177 8.13 -22.31 -2.83
C GLU A 177 7.27 -23.25 -3.68
N ARG A 178 6.16 -22.75 -4.23
CA ARG A 178 5.24 -23.49 -5.11
C ARG A 178 5.61 -23.42 -6.59
N GLY A 179 6.66 -22.68 -6.95
CA GLY A 179 7.19 -22.58 -8.30
C GLY A 179 6.80 -21.31 -9.07
N ALA A 180 6.27 -20.29 -8.40
CA ALA A 180 6.19 -18.95 -9.00
C ALA A 180 7.59 -18.33 -9.12
N VAL A 181 7.82 -17.55 -10.16
CA VAL A 181 9.06 -16.79 -10.36
C VAL A 181 8.71 -15.32 -10.55
N PHE A 182 9.02 -14.50 -9.56
CA PHE A 182 8.78 -13.06 -9.62
C PHE A 182 9.90 -12.38 -10.42
N VAL A 183 9.54 -11.58 -11.41
CA VAL A 183 10.47 -10.84 -12.28
C VAL A 183 10.17 -9.35 -12.21
N GLU A 184 11.18 -8.51 -12.45
CA GLU A 184 10.98 -7.07 -12.50
C GLU A 184 10.36 -6.65 -13.83
N GLU A 185 10.88 -7.16 -14.94
CA GLU A 185 10.45 -6.83 -16.29
C GLU A 185 10.19 -8.07 -17.15
N LEU A 186 9.46 -7.87 -18.25
CA LEU A 186 9.03 -8.98 -19.10
C LEU A 186 10.17 -9.57 -19.92
N ASP A 187 11.26 -8.84 -20.17
CA ASP A 187 12.41 -9.36 -20.92
C ASP A 187 13.13 -10.53 -20.21
N GLU A 188 12.96 -10.65 -18.89
CA GLU A 188 13.41 -11.76 -18.05
C GLU A 188 12.58 -13.05 -18.25
N VAL A 189 11.38 -12.95 -18.83
CA VAL A 189 10.46 -14.08 -19.00
C VAL A 189 10.74 -14.82 -20.32
N PRO A 190 10.95 -16.14 -20.34
CA PRO A 190 11.14 -16.88 -21.59
C PRO A 190 9.97 -16.71 -22.58
N ALA A 191 10.27 -16.65 -23.88
CA ALA A 191 9.25 -16.53 -24.91
C ALA A 191 8.24 -17.69 -24.83
N GLY A 192 6.94 -17.38 -24.97
CA GLY A 192 5.86 -18.36 -24.86
C GLY A 192 5.55 -18.85 -23.44
N ALA A 193 6.26 -18.38 -22.40
CA ALA A 193 5.95 -18.74 -21.02
C ALA A 193 4.68 -18.03 -20.52
N THR A 194 4.06 -18.63 -19.50
CA THR A 194 2.92 -18.03 -18.80
C THR A 194 3.42 -16.96 -17.84
N VAL A 195 2.83 -15.76 -17.94
CA VAL A 195 3.11 -14.62 -17.06
C VAL A 195 1.83 -14.09 -16.44
N VAL A 196 1.88 -13.79 -15.14
CA VAL A 196 0.80 -13.15 -14.40
C VAL A 196 1.14 -11.69 -14.15
N PHE A 197 0.25 -10.75 -14.49
CA PHE A 197 0.39 -9.36 -14.05
C PHE A 197 -0.18 -9.18 -12.64
N SER A 198 0.49 -8.39 -11.80
CA SER A 198 0.14 -8.21 -10.39
C SER A 198 -1.22 -7.57 -10.15
N ALA A 199 -1.71 -7.63 -8.90
CA ALA A 199 -2.98 -7.03 -8.50
C ALA A 199 -3.02 -5.50 -8.68
N HIS A 200 -1.85 -4.86 -8.64
CA HIS A 200 -1.68 -3.40 -8.75
C HIS A 200 -1.90 -2.88 -10.17
N GLY A 201 -1.99 -3.77 -11.16
CA GLY A 201 -2.15 -3.40 -12.56
C GLY A 201 -0.86 -3.00 -13.26
N VAL A 202 -0.94 -2.96 -14.58
CA VAL A 202 0.18 -2.62 -15.46
C VAL A 202 -0.28 -1.64 -16.54
N SER A 203 0.67 -0.85 -17.05
CA SER A 203 0.40 0.10 -18.12
C SER A 203 0.08 -0.60 -19.45
N PRO A 204 -0.60 0.08 -20.39
CA PRO A 204 -0.80 -0.41 -21.74
C PRO A 204 0.49 -0.82 -22.46
N ALA A 205 1.61 -0.13 -22.20
CA ALA A 205 2.91 -0.45 -22.79
C ALA A 205 3.42 -1.84 -22.35
N VAL A 206 3.28 -2.18 -21.06
CA VAL A 206 3.64 -3.51 -20.54
C VAL A 206 2.75 -4.60 -21.14
N ARG A 207 1.45 -4.33 -21.34
CA ARG A 207 0.52 -5.26 -21.99
C ARG A 207 0.95 -5.54 -23.44
N ALA A 208 1.25 -4.49 -24.19
CA ALA A 208 1.71 -4.60 -25.57
C ALA A 208 3.05 -5.33 -25.69
N ASP A 209 3.96 -5.17 -24.73
CA ASP A 209 5.21 -5.91 -24.69
C ASP A 209 4.98 -7.42 -24.44
N GLY A 210 4.08 -7.77 -23.53
CA GLY A 210 3.67 -9.18 -23.32
C GLY A 210 3.13 -9.83 -24.60
N GLU A 211 2.26 -9.13 -25.32
CA GLU A 211 1.73 -9.58 -26.63
C GLU A 211 2.82 -9.71 -27.68
N HIS A 212 3.70 -8.71 -27.80
CA HIS A 212 4.80 -8.70 -28.77
C HIS A 212 5.78 -9.86 -28.55
N ARG A 213 6.04 -10.21 -27.29
CA ARG A 213 6.91 -11.33 -26.91
C ARG A 213 6.20 -12.70 -27.00
N GLY A 214 4.91 -12.71 -27.34
CA GLY A 214 4.11 -13.93 -27.46
C GLY A 214 3.96 -14.67 -26.14
N LEU A 215 3.91 -13.95 -25.02
CA LEU A 215 3.68 -14.54 -23.69
C LEU A 215 2.23 -14.96 -23.51
N ASP A 216 2.01 -16.01 -22.72
CA ASP A 216 0.67 -16.42 -22.26
C ASP A 216 0.30 -15.59 -21.03
N VAL A 217 -0.33 -14.44 -21.26
CA VAL A 217 -0.60 -13.43 -20.22
C VAL A 217 -1.89 -13.74 -19.47
N ILE A 218 -1.81 -13.77 -18.14
CA ILE A 218 -2.95 -13.84 -17.22
C ILE A 218 -2.99 -12.56 -16.38
N ASP A 219 -4.08 -11.81 -16.46
CA ASP A 219 -4.17 -10.52 -15.77
C ASP A 219 -4.85 -10.63 -14.38
N ALA A 220 -4.05 -10.47 -13.32
CA ALA A 220 -4.55 -10.47 -11.95
C ALA A 220 -4.92 -9.09 -11.41
N THR A 221 -4.86 -8.03 -12.24
CA THR A 221 -5.25 -6.66 -11.84
C THR A 221 -6.57 -6.68 -11.09
N CYS A 222 -6.60 -6.02 -9.92
CA CYS A 222 -7.81 -5.88 -9.12
C CYS A 222 -8.90 -5.16 -9.95
N PRO A 223 -10.15 -5.64 -9.99
CA PRO A 223 -11.22 -4.96 -10.73
C PRO A 223 -11.44 -3.50 -10.34
N LEU A 224 -11.12 -3.12 -9.09
CA LEU A 224 -11.20 -1.73 -8.62
C LEU A 224 -10.06 -0.86 -9.17
N VAL A 225 -8.88 -1.42 -9.41
CA VAL A 225 -7.79 -0.74 -10.13
C VAL A 225 -8.14 -0.60 -11.62
N THR A 226 -8.69 -1.66 -12.24
CA THR A 226 -9.17 -1.61 -13.63
C THR A 226 -10.24 -0.54 -13.86
N LYS A 227 -11.08 -0.25 -12.85
CA LYS A 227 -12.03 0.88 -12.87
C LYS A 227 -11.28 2.20 -13.01
N VAL A 228 -10.29 2.48 -12.16
CA VAL A 228 -9.45 3.69 -12.21
C VAL A 228 -8.75 3.83 -13.57
N HIS A 229 -8.14 2.75 -14.08
CA HIS A 229 -7.54 2.73 -15.42
C HIS A 229 -8.54 3.11 -16.52
N THR A 230 -9.77 2.60 -16.42
CA THR A 230 -10.83 2.90 -17.39
C THR A 230 -11.29 4.35 -17.31
N GLU A 231 -11.39 4.90 -16.10
CA GLU A 231 -11.73 6.31 -15.90
C GLU A 231 -10.61 7.23 -16.39
N ALA A 232 -9.34 6.90 -16.19
CA ALA A 232 -8.20 7.65 -16.70
C ALA A 232 -8.28 7.81 -18.22
N ARG A 233 -8.47 6.70 -18.96
CA ARG A 233 -8.68 6.73 -20.40
C ARG A 233 -9.90 7.54 -20.80
N ARG A 234 -11.02 7.39 -20.09
CA ARG A 234 -12.29 8.08 -20.40
C ARG A 234 -12.18 9.59 -20.20
N PHE A 235 -11.57 10.03 -19.11
CA PHE A 235 -11.40 11.46 -18.80
C PHE A 235 -10.44 12.11 -19.80
N ALA A 236 -9.32 11.45 -20.10
CA ALA A 236 -8.41 11.90 -21.14
C ALA A 236 -9.06 11.97 -22.54
N ALA A 237 -9.87 10.96 -22.91
CA ALA A 237 -10.59 10.95 -24.20
C ALA A 237 -11.67 12.04 -24.28
N ARG A 238 -12.26 12.45 -23.15
CA ARG A 238 -13.12 13.64 -23.06
C ARG A 238 -12.33 14.94 -23.19
N GLY A 239 -11.00 14.88 -23.17
CA GLY A 239 -10.08 16.01 -23.31
C GLY A 239 -9.78 16.75 -22.00
N ASP A 240 -10.07 16.12 -20.85
CA ASP A 240 -9.71 16.66 -19.55
C ASP A 240 -8.21 16.40 -19.26
N THR A 241 -7.60 17.25 -18.45
CA THR A 241 -6.36 16.91 -17.72
C THR A 241 -6.76 16.10 -16.50
N VAL A 242 -6.12 14.95 -16.29
CA VAL A 242 -6.38 14.04 -15.18
C VAL A 242 -5.33 14.27 -14.09
N LEU A 243 -5.75 14.75 -12.93
CA LEU A 243 -4.89 14.84 -11.75
C LEU A 243 -4.98 13.51 -11.00
N LEU A 244 -3.95 12.68 -11.12
CA LEU A 244 -3.87 11.43 -10.37
C LEU A 244 -3.27 11.71 -8.99
N ILE A 245 -4.08 11.55 -7.95
CA ILE A 245 -3.62 11.65 -6.56
C ILE A 245 -3.04 10.31 -6.16
N GLY A 246 -1.77 10.26 -5.77
CA GLY A 246 -1.08 9.00 -5.48
C GLY A 246 0.39 9.19 -5.17
N HIS A 247 1.08 8.11 -4.80
CA HIS A 247 2.52 8.16 -4.51
C HIS A 247 3.37 7.80 -5.73
N GLY A 248 4.36 8.64 -6.05
CA GLY A 248 5.31 8.36 -7.13
C GLY A 248 6.09 7.07 -6.88
N GLY A 249 6.34 6.31 -7.96
CA GLY A 249 7.05 5.03 -7.92
C GLY A 249 6.23 3.84 -7.40
N HIS A 250 4.95 4.03 -7.05
CA HIS A 250 4.07 2.91 -6.74
C HIS A 250 3.53 2.25 -8.03
N GLU A 251 3.58 0.91 -8.11
CA GLU A 251 3.18 0.15 -9.31
C GLU A 251 1.79 0.51 -9.84
N GLU A 252 0.80 0.68 -8.96
CA GLU A 252 -0.56 1.09 -9.33
C GLU A 252 -0.62 2.50 -9.96
N VAL A 253 0.23 3.41 -9.47
CA VAL A 253 0.33 4.78 -9.98
C VAL A 253 1.01 4.75 -11.35
N GLU A 254 2.09 3.99 -11.52
CA GLU A 254 2.74 3.80 -12.82
C GLU A 254 1.79 3.18 -13.86
N GLY A 255 1.02 2.17 -13.46
CA GLY A 255 0.00 1.55 -14.27
C GLY A 255 -1.05 2.55 -14.75
N THR A 256 -1.59 3.35 -13.82
CA THR A 256 -2.62 4.34 -14.09
C THR A 256 -2.10 5.53 -14.91
N LEU A 257 -0.90 6.05 -14.61
CA LEU A 257 -0.24 7.10 -15.40
C LEU A 257 -0.09 6.66 -16.86
N GLY A 258 0.32 5.40 -17.07
CA GLY A 258 0.52 4.82 -18.39
C GLY A 258 -0.74 4.71 -19.25
N GLU A 259 -1.95 4.82 -18.67
CA GLU A 259 -3.21 4.76 -19.42
C GLU A 259 -3.45 6.01 -20.28
N ALA A 260 -2.95 7.17 -19.85
CA ALA A 260 -3.09 8.44 -20.56
C ALA A 260 -1.92 9.40 -20.24
N PRO A 261 -0.66 9.04 -20.54
CA PRO A 261 0.51 9.76 -20.05
C PRO A 261 0.56 11.23 -20.47
N GLU A 262 0.05 11.55 -21.66
CA GLU A 262 0.03 12.93 -22.19
C GLU A 262 -1.04 13.84 -21.54
N ARG A 263 -1.90 13.27 -20.69
CA ARG A 263 -3.04 13.96 -20.08
C ARG A 263 -3.11 13.76 -18.57
N THR A 264 -2.26 12.94 -17.98
CA THR A 264 -2.29 12.64 -16.56
C THR A 264 -1.10 13.28 -15.85
N VAL A 265 -1.37 14.00 -14.77
CA VAL A 265 -0.36 14.64 -13.92
C VAL A 265 -0.49 14.08 -12.51
N LEU A 266 0.63 13.65 -11.93
CA LEU A 266 0.68 13.14 -10.56
C LEU A 266 0.60 14.29 -9.55
N VAL A 267 -0.19 14.11 -8.49
CA VAL A 267 -0.28 15.00 -7.33
C VAL A 267 -0.10 14.16 -6.07
N GLU A 268 1.06 14.30 -5.42
CA GLU A 268 1.41 13.42 -4.28
C GLU A 268 0.95 13.96 -2.92
N ASP A 269 0.86 15.28 -2.78
CA ASP A 269 0.55 15.93 -1.53
C ASP A 269 -0.16 17.29 -1.71
N VAL A 270 -0.45 17.95 -0.58
CA VAL A 270 -1.08 19.27 -0.54
C VAL A 270 -0.22 20.35 -1.21
N ALA A 271 1.11 20.27 -1.10
CA ALA A 271 2.00 21.25 -1.72
C ALA A 271 1.96 21.13 -3.26
N ALA A 272 2.01 19.91 -3.78
CA ALA A 272 1.81 19.61 -5.19
C ALA A 272 0.42 20.04 -5.66
N ALA A 273 -0.63 19.84 -4.84
CA ALA A 273 -1.97 20.32 -5.14
C ALA A 273 -2.03 21.85 -5.25
N HIS A 274 -1.24 22.58 -4.47
CA HIS A 274 -1.14 24.04 -4.55
C HIS A 274 -0.37 24.55 -5.77
N SER A 275 0.60 23.77 -6.28
CA SER A 275 1.48 24.21 -7.37
C SER A 275 1.18 23.59 -8.73
N VAL A 276 0.37 22.51 -8.81
CA VAL A 276 0.12 21.80 -10.08
C VAL A 276 -0.45 22.74 -11.15
N GLU A 277 0.10 22.69 -12.35
CA GLU A 277 -0.35 23.48 -13.49
C GLU A 277 -1.11 22.58 -14.47
N VAL A 278 -2.20 23.11 -15.03
CA VAL A 278 -3.02 22.44 -16.03
C VAL A 278 -3.25 23.38 -17.22
N PRO A 279 -3.28 22.88 -18.47
CA PRO A 279 -3.49 23.73 -19.63
C PRO A 279 -4.85 24.44 -19.66
N ASP A 280 -5.89 23.78 -19.15
CA ASP A 280 -7.26 24.30 -19.11
C ASP A 280 -7.90 24.02 -17.74
N PRO A 281 -7.98 25.03 -16.85
CA PRO A 281 -8.59 24.92 -15.52
C PRO A 281 -10.07 24.50 -15.52
N GLU A 282 -10.80 24.67 -16.64
CA GLU A 282 -12.21 24.30 -16.76
C GLU A 282 -12.41 22.84 -17.20
N ARG A 283 -11.32 22.16 -17.55
CA ARG A 283 -11.32 20.77 -18.05
C ARG A 283 -10.34 19.91 -17.26
N VAL A 284 -10.62 19.80 -15.97
CA VAL A 284 -9.81 19.00 -15.03
C VAL A 284 -10.69 17.93 -14.41
N SER A 285 -10.21 16.69 -14.40
CA SER A 285 -10.75 15.62 -13.57
C SER A 285 -9.66 15.13 -12.61
N TYR A 286 -10.04 14.53 -11.49
CA TYR A 286 -9.08 13.82 -10.64
C TYR A 286 -9.45 12.34 -10.51
N LEU A 287 -8.44 11.54 -10.20
CA LEU A 287 -8.53 10.14 -9.81
C LEU A 287 -7.62 9.93 -8.60
N THR A 288 -7.80 8.83 -7.88
CA THR A 288 -6.92 8.51 -6.76
C THR A 288 -6.37 7.08 -6.85
N GLN A 289 -5.18 6.88 -6.29
CA GLN A 289 -4.71 5.55 -5.93
C GLN A 289 -5.68 4.93 -4.90
N THR A 290 -5.92 3.62 -5.00
CA THR A 290 -6.95 2.89 -4.24
C THR A 290 -6.61 2.68 -2.76
N THR A 291 -5.34 2.87 -2.37
CA THR A 291 -4.80 2.56 -1.04
C THR A 291 -4.39 3.79 -0.22
N LEU A 292 -4.82 4.99 -0.61
CA LEU A 292 -4.47 6.23 0.11
C LEU A 292 -5.17 6.35 1.45
N ALA A 293 -4.62 7.20 2.32
CA ALA A 293 -5.33 7.64 3.52
C ALA A 293 -6.53 8.52 3.10
N VAL A 294 -7.70 8.22 3.65
CA VAL A 294 -8.95 8.89 3.28
C VAL A 294 -8.86 10.39 3.61
N ASP A 295 -8.45 10.72 4.83
CA ASP A 295 -8.39 12.11 5.32
C ASP A 295 -7.37 12.96 4.54
N GLU A 296 -6.20 12.41 4.20
CA GLU A 296 -5.20 13.09 3.38
C GLU A 296 -5.74 13.41 1.99
N THR A 297 -6.43 12.44 1.39
CA THR A 297 -7.00 12.59 0.06
C THR A 297 -8.09 13.66 0.06
N VAL A 298 -8.90 13.73 1.12
CA VAL A 298 -9.91 14.80 1.29
C VAL A 298 -9.25 16.18 1.34
N GLU A 299 -8.12 16.32 2.03
CA GLU A 299 -7.37 17.58 2.10
C GLU A 299 -6.83 18.00 0.72
N ILE A 300 -6.17 17.08 0.01
CA ILE A 300 -5.65 17.31 -1.35
C ILE A 300 -6.80 17.72 -2.30
N VAL A 301 -7.90 16.97 -2.31
CA VAL A 301 -9.06 17.26 -3.16
C VAL A 301 -9.67 18.62 -2.82
N SER A 302 -9.71 19.00 -1.54
CA SER A 302 -10.18 20.33 -1.12
C SER A 302 -9.36 21.45 -1.75
N VAL A 303 -8.03 21.34 -1.71
CA VAL A 303 -7.12 22.31 -2.34
C VAL A 303 -7.31 22.33 -3.86
N LEU A 304 -7.41 21.17 -4.50
CA LEU A 304 -7.66 21.09 -5.95
C LEU A 304 -8.99 21.73 -6.35
N ARG A 305 -10.06 21.55 -5.57
CA ARG A 305 -11.37 22.20 -5.83
C ARG A 305 -11.33 23.71 -5.67
N GLN A 306 -10.53 24.22 -4.73
CA GLN A 306 -10.34 25.67 -4.58
C GLN A 306 -9.61 26.27 -5.78
N ARG A 307 -8.62 25.56 -6.33
CA ARG A 307 -7.85 26.01 -7.50
C ARG A 307 -8.58 25.80 -8.82
N PHE A 308 -9.35 24.73 -8.92
CA PHE A 308 -10.08 24.33 -10.12
C PHE A 308 -11.57 24.16 -9.77
N PRO A 309 -12.38 25.23 -9.76
CA PRO A 309 -13.80 25.17 -9.37
C PRO A 309 -14.65 24.21 -10.23
N ALA A 310 -14.23 23.96 -11.47
CA ALA A 310 -14.87 23.00 -12.39
C ALA A 310 -14.37 21.56 -12.26
N LEU A 311 -13.51 21.26 -11.27
CA LEU A 311 -12.90 19.94 -11.05
C LEU A 311 -13.97 18.84 -10.95
N ARG A 312 -13.80 17.79 -11.74
CA ARG A 312 -14.68 16.62 -11.74
C ARG A 312 -14.00 15.44 -11.04
N GLY A 313 -14.75 14.75 -10.18
CA GLY A 313 -14.29 13.50 -9.59
C GLY A 313 -14.77 12.26 -10.35
N PRO A 314 -14.32 11.07 -9.93
CA PRO A 314 -14.89 9.82 -10.39
C PRO A 314 -16.37 9.69 -9.99
N ALA A 315 -17.10 8.79 -10.65
CA ALA A 315 -18.54 8.61 -10.38
C ALA A 315 -18.81 7.95 -9.00
N SER A 316 -17.83 7.20 -8.51
CA SER A 316 -17.75 6.64 -7.17
C SER A 316 -16.31 6.77 -6.69
N ASP A 317 -16.05 6.70 -5.40
CA ASP A 317 -14.70 6.82 -4.85
C ASP A 317 -13.73 5.79 -5.48
N ASP A 318 -12.47 6.20 -5.61
CA ASP A 318 -11.37 5.36 -6.10
C ASP A 318 -10.62 4.68 -4.96
N ILE A 319 -10.53 5.32 -3.78
CA ILE A 319 -10.13 4.63 -2.55
C ILE A 319 -11.11 3.48 -2.33
N CYS A 320 -10.57 2.25 -2.33
CA CYS A 320 -11.42 1.08 -2.35
C CYS A 320 -12.05 0.82 -0.99
N TYR A 321 -13.17 0.08 -0.99
CA TYR A 321 -13.89 -0.29 0.23
C TYR A 321 -12.96 -0.91 1.29
N ALA A 322 -12.01 -1.75 0.86
CA ALA A 322 -11.11 -2.46 1.76
C ALA A 322 -10.18 -1.51 2.51
N THR A 323 -9.68 -0.49 1.82
CA THR A 323 -8.83 0.56 2.38
C THR A 323 -9.62 1.39 3.41
N THR A 324 -10.80 1.89 3.02
CA THR A 324 -11.66 2.69 3.89
C THR A 324 -12.06 1.92 5.14
N ASN A 325 -12.57 0.70 4.99
CA ASN A 325 -13.03 -0.11 6.11
C ASN A 325 -11.91 -0.45 7.10
N ARG A 326 -10.68 -0.72 6.61
CA ARG A 326 -9.53 -1.01 7.48
C ARG A 326 -9.07 0.23 8.25
N GLN A 327 -9.12 1.41 7.63
CA GLN A 327 -8.83 2.68 8.32
C GLN A 327 -9.87 2.99 9.40
N GLU A 328 -11.15 2.74 9.11
CA GLU A 328 -12.23 2.88 10.09
C GLU A 328 -12.11 1.88 11.25
N ALA A 329 -11.85 0.60 10.94
CA ALA A 329 -11.64 -0.44 11.93
C ALA A 329 -10.44 -0.16 12.84
N LEU A 330 -9.33 0.31 12.25
CA LEU A 330 -8.17 0.72 13.03
C LEU A 330 -8.50 1.94 13.92
N SER A 331 -9.21 2.93 13.39
CA SER A 331 -9.59 4.12 14.17
C SER A 331 -10.46 3.77 15.39
N ALA A 332 -11.28 2.72 15.29
CA ALA A 332 -12.11 2.22 16.38
C ALA A 332 -11.28 1.56 17.51
N VAL A 333 -10.14 0.92 17.19
CA VAL A 333 -9.29 0.28 18.22
C VAL A 333 -8.17 1.19 18.72
N ALA A 334 -7.61 2.06 17.87
CA ALA A 334 -6.42 2.85 18.18
C ALA A 334 -6.65 3.84 19.32
N ARG A 335 -7.89 4.35 19.49
CA ARG A 335 -8.25 5.29 20.57
C ARG A 335 -8.28 4.67 21.95
N GLU A 336 -8.43 3.35 22.03
CA GLU A 336 -8.51 2.59 23.28
C GLU A 336 -7.21 1.83 23.57
N ALA A 337 -6.22 1.89 22.67
CA ALA A 337 -4.97 1.15 22.76
C ALA A 337 -3.81 2.03 23.25
N ASP A 338 -2.89 1.44 24.02
CA ASP A 338 -1.63 2.08 24.40
C ASP A 338 -0.59 1.98 23.26
N LEU A 339 -0.74 0.94 22.43
CA LEU A 339 0.14 0.58 21.32
C LEU A 339 -0.67 -0.04 20.20
N VAL A 340 -0.36 0.32 18.95
CA VAL A 340 -0.90 -0.36 17.76
C VAL A 340 0.19 -1.19 17.07
N LEU A 341 -0.13 -2.46 16.79
CA LEU A 341 0.62 -3.29 15.86
C LEU A 341 -0.17 -3.48 14.57
N VAL A 342 0.47 -3.18 13.43
CA VAL A 342 -0.09 -3.41 12.10
C VAL A 342 0.70 -4.51 11.43
N VAL A 343 0.06 -5.63 11.14
CA VAL A 343 0.68 -6.73 10.39
C VAL A 343 0.70 -6.39 8.89
N GLY A 344 1.88 -6.35 8.29
CA GLY A 344 2.06 -6.06 6.87
C GLY A 344 3.51 -5.70 6.51
N SER A 345 3.83 -5.76 5.23
CA SER A 345 5.19 -5.50 4.73
C SER A 345 5.44 -4.02 4.44
N ALA A 346 6.71 -3.59 4.54
CA ALA A 346 7.12 -2.19 4.38
C ALA A 346 6.80 -1.58 2.99
N ASN A 347 6.69 -2.41 1.95
CA ASN A 347 6.31 -1.98 0.60
C ASN A 347 4.79 -1.92 0.38
N SER A 348 3.96 -2.27 1.37
CA SER A 348 2.50 -2.22 1.27
C SER A 348 1.96 -0.84 1.62
N SER A 349 1.56 -0.06 0.60
CA SER A 349 0.99 1.29 0.77
C SER A 349 -0.16 1.32 1.79
N ASN A 350 -1.13 0.41 1.67
CA ASN A 350 -2.25 0.29 2.61
C ASN A 350 -1.78 0.02 4.06
N SER A 351 -0.81 -0.87 4.26
CA SER A 351 -0.32 -1.22 5.61
C SER A 351 0.40 -0.04 6.25
N VAL A 352 1.19 0.71 5.47
CA VAL A 352 1.87 1.93 5.92
C VAL A 352 0.85 3.01 6.29
N ARG A 353 -0.21 3.22 5.48
CA ARG A 353 -1.28 4.19 5.78
C ARG A 353 -1.96 3.89 7.12
N LEU A 354 -2.14 2.62 7.48
CA LEU A 354 -2.69 2.23 8.78
C LEU A 354 -1.76 2.67 9.95
N VAL A 355 -0.46 2.44 9.83
CA VAL A 355 0.51 2.87 10.86
C VAL A 355 0.52 4.38 11.02
N GLU A 356 0.52 5.11 9.91
CA GLU A 356 0.47 6.57 9.91
C GLU A 356 -0.83 7.11 10.50
N LEU A 357 -1.97 6.47 10.20
CA LEU A 357 -3.27 6.82 10.76
C LEU A 357 -3.27 6.72 12.29
N ALA A 358 -2.79 5.60 12.86
CA ALA A 358 -2.70 5.43 14.30
C ALA A 358 -1.78 6.50 14.95
N ARG A 359 -0.62 6.76 14.35
CA ARG A 359 0.34 7.77 14.84
C ARG A 359 -0.24 9.19 14.80
N ARG A 360 -0.97 9.54 13.74
CA ARG A 360 -1.67 10.84 13.65
C ARG A 360 -2.78 10.96 14.69
N GLY A 361 -3.42 9.86 15.03
CA GLY A 361 -4.36 9.75 16.16
C GLY A 361 -3.72 9.86 17.54
N GLY A 362 -2.38 9.90 17.62
CA GLY A 362 -1.64 10.03 18.88
C GLY A 362 -1.19 8.71 19.50
N THR A 363 -1.52 7.57 18.91
CA THR A 363 -1.16 6.24 19.45
C THR A 363 0.15 5.75 18.82
N PRO A 364 1.15 5.35 19.63
CA PRO A 364 2.34 4.67 19.12
C PRO A 364 1.94 3.49 18.24
N ALA A 365 2.54 3.37 17.06
CA ALA A 365 2.23 2.28 16.13
C ALA A 365 3.47 1.75 15.42
N TYR A 366 3.52 0.44 15.20
CA TYR A 366 4.60 -0.23 14.49
C TYR A 366 4.05 -1.13 13.39
N LEU A 367 4.75 -1.12 12.26
CA LEU A 367 4.57 -2.09 11.19
C LEU A 367 5.40 -3.32 11.53
N VAL A 368 4.78 -4.50 11.48
CA VAL A 368 5.47 -5.78 11.69
C VAL A 368 5.16 -6.72 10.52
N ASP A 369 6.19 -7.28 9.90
CA ASP A 369 6.00 -8.31 8.86
C ASP A 369 5.40 -9.58 9.49
N ASP A 370 5.92 -9.97 10.66
CA ASP A 370 5.45 -11.12 11.45
C ASP A 370 5.73 -10.93 12.95
N ALA A 371 5.39 -11.95 13.75
CA ALA A 371 5.59 -11.95 15.19
C ALA A 371 7.05 -11.77 15.64
N SER A 372 8.04 -12.15 14.83
CA SER A 372 9.47 -12.03 15.18
C SER A 372 9.97 -10.58 15.14
N ALA A 373 9.24 -9.69 14.44
CA ALA A 373 9.56 -8.27 14.39
C ALA A 373 9.14 -7.50 15.66
N ILE A 374 8.37 -8.13 16.55
CA ILE A 374 7.91 -7.51 17.81
C ILE A 374 9.11 -7.37 18.76
N ARG A 375 9.35 -6.14 19.20
CA ARG A 375 10.41 -5.83 20.16
C ARG A 375 9.83 -5.72 21.57
N ALA A 376 10.47 -6.39 22.53
CA ALA A 376 9.98 -6.46 23.92
C ALA A 376 9.81 -5.08 24.54
N GLU A 377 10.71 -4.15 24.25
CA GLU A 377 10.66 -2.77 24.74
C GLU A 377 9.46 -1.96 24.24
N TRP A 378 8.78 -2.39 23.17
CA TRP A 378 7.53 -1.75 22.73
C TRP A 378 6.36 -2.09 23.65
N LEU A 379 6.45 -3.20 24.38
CA LEU A 379 5.39 -3.73 25.24
C LEU A 379 5.56 -3.26 26.70
N ASP A 380 6.65 -2.58 27.02
CA ASP A 380 6.90 -2.08 28.37
C ASP A 380 5.84 -1.06 28.81
N GLY A 381 5.06 -1.42 29.82
CA GLY A 381 3.97 -0.59 30.34
C GLY A 381 2.68 -0.61 29.50
N VAL A 382 2.62 -1.43 28.45
CA VAL A 382 1.43 -1.57 27.59
C VAL A 382 0.44 -2.53 28.22
N SER A 383 -0.79 -2.06 28.46
CA SER A 383 -1.89 -2.90 28.96
C SER A 383 -2.80 -3.36 27.83
N VAL A 384 -3.00 -2.50 26.82
CA VAL A 384 -3.90 -2.74 25.69
C VAL A 384 -3.16 -2.57 24.36
N VAL A 385 -3.09 -3.64 23.56
CA VAL A 385 -2.56 -3.61 22.20
C VAL A 385 -3.71 -3.55 21.20
N GLY A 386 -3.76 -2.52 20.36
CA GLY A 386 -4.57 -2.50 19.15
C GLY A 386 -3.88 -3.32 18.07
N LEU A 387 -4.57 -4.30 17.49
CA LEU A 387 -4.03 -5.17 16.46
C LEU A 387 -4.88 -5.09 15.19
N THR A 388 -4.22 -4.89 14.05
CA THR A 388 -4.85 -4.95 12.72
C THR A 388 -3.87 -5.53 11.71
N ALA A 389 -4.32 -5.69 10.46
CA ALA A 389 -3.50 -6.18 9.37
C ALA A 389 -3.87 -5.50 8.06
N GLY A 390 -2.86 -5.22 7.24
CA GLY A 390 -3.03 -4.67 5.91
C GLY A 390 -3.74 -5.64 4.95
N ALA A 391 -4.25 -5.10 3.83
CA ALA A 391 -5.02 -5.86 2.84
C ALA A 391 -4.25 -7.01 2.19
N SER A 392 -2.92 -7.02 2.26
CA SER A 392 -2.05 -8.07 1.70
C SER A 392 -1.51 -9.05 2.75
N ALA A 393 -1.83 -8.88 4.04
CA ALA A 393 -1.32 -9.73 5.11
C ALA A 393 -2.21 -10.97 5.32
N PRO A 394 -1.65 -12.19 5.26
CA PRO A 394 -2.38 -13.42 5.57
C PRO A 394 -2.99 -13.40 6.98
N PRO A 395 -4.22 -13.91 7.18
CA PRO A 395 -4.83 -14.02 8.50
C PRO A 395 -3.97 -14.76 9.53
N ARG A 396 -3.25 -15.81 9.10
CA ARG A 396 -2.36 -16.60 9.98
C ARG A 396 -1.28 -15.76 10.68
N LEU A 397 -0.78 -14.69 10.04
CA LEU A 397 0.23 -13.83 10.65
C LEU A 397 -0.33 -13.02 11.83
N VAL A 398 -1.63 -12.70 11.79
CA VAL A 398 -2.32 -12.04 12.91
C VAL A 398 -2.43 -13.02 14.08
N ASP A 399 -2.78 -14.27 13.81
CA ASP A 399 -2.87 -15.32 14.83
C ASP A 399 -1.49 -15.58 15.47
N GLU A 400 -0.43 -15.61 14.66
CA GLU A 400 0.96 -15.74 15.13
C GLU A 400 1.39 -14.56 16.02
N VAL A 401 1.00 -13.32 15.66
CA VAL A 401 1.24 -12.13 16.50
C VAL A 401 0.50 -12.23 17.83
N ILE A 402 -0.79 -12.61 17.82
CA ILE A 402 -1.56 -12.80 19.06
C ILE A 402 -0.89 -13.84 19.95
N ALA A 403 -0.47 -14.97 19.38
CA ALA A 403 0.21 -16.02 20.12
C ALA A 403 1.55 -15.55 20.73
N ALA A 404 2.31 -14.73 20.01
CA ALA A 404 3.58 -14.18 20.48
C ALA A 404 3.43 -13.14 21.60
N LEU A 405 2.27 -12.47 21.70
CA LEU A 405 1.93 -11.60 22.82
C LEU A 405 1.61 -12.37 24.11
N GLY A 406 1.51 -13.70 24.06
CA GLY A 406 1.26 -14.54 25.23
C GLY A 406 -0.23 -14.67 25.59
N PRO A 407 -0.56 -15.07 26.83
CA PRO A 407 -1.94 -15.26 27.26
C PRO A 407 -2.65 -13.92 27.44
N VAL A 408 -3.36 -13.49 26.40
CA VAL A 408 -4.08 -12.21 26.33
C VAL A 408 -5.59 -12.42 26.17
N GLU A 409 -6.40 -11.47 26.64
CA GLU A 409 -7.82 -11.39 26.27
C GLU A 409 -7.95 -10.76 24.88
N VAL A 410 -8.52 -11.47 23.90
CA VAL A 410 -8.77 -10.92 22.56
C VAL A 410 -10.19 -10.42 22.46
N VAL A 411 -10.34 -9.13 22.18
CA VAL A 411 -11.64 -8.47 22.02
C VAL A 411 -11.73 -7.88 20.62
N GLU A 412 -12.58 -8.45 19.77
CA GLU A 412 -12.77 -7.97 18.40
C GLU A 412 -13.69 -6.74 18.35
N ARG A 413 -13.35 -5.78 17.47
CA ARG A 413 -14.13 -4.57 17.18
C ARG A 413 -14.47 -4.54 15.69
N THR A 414 -15.71 -4.87 15.38
CA THR A 414 -16.20 -4.92 14.00
C THR A 414 -16.92 -3.63 13.64
N THR A 415 -16.38 -2.89 12.66
CA THR A 415 -17.01 -1.67 12.13
C THR A 415 -17.79 -1.91 10.83
N ALA A 416 -17.41 -2.93 10.06
CA ALA A 416 -18.05 -3.28 8.80
C ALA A 416 -17.96 -4.78 8.50
N THR A 417 -18.86 -5.27 7.64
CA THR A 417 -18.83 -6.63 7.10
C THR A 417 -18.55 -6.57 5.59
N GLU A 418 -17.47 -7.21 5.15
CA GLU A 418 -17.09 -7.29 3.74
C GLU A 418 -17.69 -8.54 3.09
N THR A 419 -18.47 -8.38 2.01
CA THR A 419 -19.12 -9.50 1.28
C THR A 419 -18.76 -9.53 -0.20
N VAL A 420 -17.79 -8.70 -0.59
CA VAL A 420 -17.35 -8.55 -1.98
C VAL A 420 -16.50 -9.75 -2.37
N HIS A 421 -16.78 -10.32 -3.54
CA HIS A 421 -15.97 -11.37 -4.15
C HIS A 421 -15.76 -11.08 -5.63
N PHE A 422 -14.56 -11.33 -6.14
CA PHE A 422 -14.23 -11.14 -7.55
C PHE A 422 -13.96 -12.47 -8.24
N THR A 423 -14.62 -12.70 -9.37
CA THR A 423 -14.43 -13.95 -10.13
C THR A 423 -13.05 -14.02 -10.78
N LEU A 424 -12.50 -15.22 -10.86
CA LEU A 424 -11.27 -15.49 -11.59
C LEU A 424 -11.39 -15.18 -13.10
N PRO A 425 -10.30 -14.81 -13.80
CA PRO A 425 -10.23 -14.75 -15.26
C PRO A 425 -10.53 -16.09 -15.91
N LEU A 426 -11.12 -16.08 -17.12
CA LEU A 426 -11.45 -17.30 -17.88
C LEU A 426 -10.25 -18.24 -18.06
N ALA A 427 -9.03 -17.70 -18.20
CA ALA A 427 -7.80 -18.48 -18.40
C ALA A 427 -7.50 -19.47 -17.26
N VAL A 428 -7.96 -19.18 -16.04
CA VAL A 428 -7.65 -19.94 -14.82
C VAL A 428 -8.89 -20.40 -14.05
N ARG A 429 -10.08 -20.25 -14.64
CA ARG A 429 -11.31 -20.83 -14.05
C ARG A 429 -11.22 -22.37 -14.07
N PRO A 430 -11.75 -23.05 -13.02
CA PRO A 430 -11.83 -24.51 -12.95
C PRO A 430 -12.54 -25.15 -14.15
#